data_AF-A0A5R8NV67-F1
#
_entry.id   AF-A0A5R8NV67-F1
#
_cell.length_a   1.000
_cell.length_b   1.000
_cell.length_c   1.000
_cell.angle_alpha   90.00
_cell.angle_beta   90.00
_cell.angle_gamma   90.00
#
_symmetry.space_group_name_H-M   'P 1'
#
loop_
_entity.id
_entity.type
_entity.pdbx_description
1 polymer ?
#
loop_
_entity_poly.entity_id
_entity_poly.type
_entity_poly.pdbx_seq_one_letter_code
_entity_poly.pdbx_strand_id
1 'polypeptide(L)'
;MNSKPNPRTTTLWRPTGPEELELVAGSGWREWPPRLPDQPIFYPVLTEEYAILIARDWNVAASGAGYVTRFSVESEFLARYPVQQVGGREILEYWIPAEDLPEFNRHIVGKIRVVHRFPPDAVIPAASE
;
A
#
# COMPACT_ATOMS: atom_id res chain seq x y z
N MET A 1 -23.44 -13.77 22.58
CA MET A 1 -22.80 -13.43 21.29
C MET A 1 -21.69 -12.45 21.61
N ASN A 2 -20.46 -12.91 21.77
CA ASN A 2 -19.33 -12.02 22.03
C ASN A 2 -18.89 -11.43 20.68
N SER A 3 -19.41 -10.26 20.35
CA SER A 3 -18.83 -9.44 19.29
C SER A 3 -17.39 -9.11 19.71
N LYS A 4 -16.39 -9.66 19.01
CA LYS A 4 -15.01 -9.18 19.16
C LYS A 4 -15.03 -7.67 18.90
N PRO A 5 -14.39 -6.84 19.75
CA PRO A 5 -14.22 -5.43 19.44
C PRO A 5 -13.52 -5.32 18.08
N ASN A 6 -13.96 -4.39 17.22
CA ASN A 6 -13.27 -4.13 15.96
C ASN A 6 -11.80 -3.77 16.28
N PRO A 7 -10.82 -4.38 15.60
CA PRO A 7 -9.42 -4.08 15.85
C PRO A 7 -9.16 -2.61 15.55
N ARG A 8 -8.30 -1.97 16.36
CA ARG A 8 -7.79 -0.63 16.07
C ARG A 8 -6.95 -0.72 14.78
N THR A 9 -7.21 0.16 13.82
CA THR A 9 -6.48 0.18 12.56
C THR A 9 -5.72 1.47 12.33
N THR A 10 -4.61 1.37 11.63
CA THR A 10 -3.86 2.50 11.06
C THR A 10 -4.13 2.54 9.57
N THR A 11 -4.43 3.73 9.04
CA THR A 11 -4.56 3.94 7.59
C THR A 11 -3.19 4.17 6.99
N LEU A 12 -2.90 3.46 5.91
CA LEU A 12 -1.67 3.57 5.14
C LEU A 12 -1.99 3.82 3.68
N TRP A 13 -1.02 4.39 2.97
CA TRP A 13 -1.08 4.60 1.54
C TRP A 13 0.11 3.93 0.86
N ARG A 14 -0.07 3.57 -0.40
CA ARG A 14 1.03 3.10 -1.23
C ARG A 14 0.88 3.64 -2.66
N PRO A 15 1.88 4.38 -3.16
CA PRO A 15 1.98 4.66 -4.59
C PRO A 15 2.37 3.39 -5.33
N THR A 16 1.73 3.13 -6.46
CA THR A 16 1.96 1.92 -7.26
C THR A 16 1.84 2.19 -8.76
N GLY A 17 2.45 1.33 -9.57
CA GLY A 17 2.36 1.35 -11.04
C GLY A 17 1.29 0.38 -11.54
N PRO A 18 1.03 0.34 -12.86
CA PRO A 18 0.00 -0.52 -13.45
C PRO A 18 0.20 -2.01 -13.14
N GLU A 19 1.42 -2.53 -13.31
CA GLU A 19 1.73 -3.96 -13.16
C GLU A 19 1.50 -4.47 -11.72
N GLU A 20 1.97 -3.73 -10.71
CA GLU A 20 1.75 -4.08 -9.30
C GLU A 20 0.25 -3.93 -8.94
N LEU A 21 -0.46 -2.95 -9.50
CA LEU A 21 -1.89 -2.77 -9.28
C LEU A 21 -2.72 -3.93 -9.87
N GLU A 22 -2.35 -4.47 -11.02
CA GLU A 22 -2.99 -5.65 -11.62
C GLU A 22 -2.87 -6.86 -10.71
N LEU A 23 -1.71 -7.08 -10.08
CA LEU A 23 -1.52 -8.17 -9.12
C LEU A 23 -2.40 -8.00 -7.87
N VAL A 24 -2.52 -6.76 -7.36
CA VAL A 24 -3.42 -6.44 -6.25
C VAL A 24 -4.89 -6.68 -6.64
N ALA A 25 -5.29 -6.33 -7.86
CA ALA A 25 -6.63 -6.60 -8.34
C ALA A 25 -6.89 -8.11 -8.49
N GLY A 26 -5.91 -8.85 -8.99
CA GLY A 26 -5.95 -10.31 -9.13
C GLY A 26 -6.10 -11.03 -7.79
N SER A 27 -5.65 -10.43 -6.68
CA SER A 27 -5.85 -10.95 -5.34
C SER A 27 -7.20 -10.60 -4.70
N GLY A 28 -8.11 -9.99 -5.48
CA GLY A 28 -9.41 -9.52 -4.98
C GLY A 28 -9.30 -8.26 -4.11
N TRP A 29 -8.21 -7.50 -4.28
CA TRP A 29 -7.88 -6.29 -3.52
C TRP A 29 -7.59 -6.54 -2.05
N ARG A 30 -6.97 -7.67 -1.71
CA ARG A 30 -6.75 -8.07 -0.31
C ARG A 30 -5.29 -8.13 0.10
N GLU A 31 -4.38 -8.24 -0.85
CA GLU A 31 -2.96 -8.45 -0.57
C GLU A 31 -2.07 -7.75 -1.60
N TRP A 32 -0.89 -7.37 -1.12
CA TRP A 32 0.24 -6.93 -1.95
C TRP A 32 1.03 -8.14 -2.46
N PRO A 33 1.49 -8.12 -3.71
CA PRO A 33 2.27 -9.22 -4.26
C PRO A 33 3.63 -9.36 -3.54
N PRO A 34 4.22 -10.57 -3.52
CA PRO A 34 5.57 -10.77 -3.01
C PRO A 34 6.58 -9.81 -3.65
N ARG A 35 7.55 -9.35 -2.85
CA ARG A 35 8.65 -8.52 -3.37
C ARG A 35 9.60 -9.36 -4.22
N LEU A 36 10.25 -8.72 -5.18
CA LEU A 36 11.34 -9.36 -5.93
C LEU A 36 12.55 -9.61 -5.01
N PRO A 37 13.43 -10.58 -5.32
CA PRO A 37 14.58 -10.90 -4.45
C PRO A 37 15.53 -9.73 -4.17
N ASP A 38 15.59 -8.75 -5.07
CA ASP A 38 16.40 -7.52 -4.95
C ASP A 38 15.68 -6.41 -4.17
N GLN A 39 14.44 -6.63 -3.73
CA GLN A 39 13.61 -5.67 -3.01
C GLN A 39 13.41 -6.16 -1.56
N PRO A 40 14.35 -5.88 -0.65
CA PRO A 40 14.38 -6.46 0.70
C PRO A 40 13.25 -5.96 1.60
N ILE A 41 12.57 -4.88 1.22
CA ILE A 41 11.51 -4.27 2.02
C ILE A 41 10.27 -3.93 1.18
N PHE A 42 9.12 -4.00 1.84
CA PHE A 42 7.86 -3.40 1.46
C PHE A 42 7.63 -2.15 2.30
N TYR A 43 7.35 -1.01 1.66
CA TYR A 43 7.22 0.27 2.34
C TYR A 43 5.91 0.98 1.98
N PRO A 44 4.92 0.94 2.88
CA PRO A 44 3.77 1.81 2.82
C PRO A 44 4.04 3.13 3.56
N VAL A 45 3.43 4.22 3.08
CA VAL A 45 3.60 5.55 3.64
C VAL A 45 2.42 5.93 4.55
N LEU A 46 2.67 6.86 5.47
CA LEU A 46 1.71 7.27 6.50
C LEU A 46 0.83 8.46 6.08
N THR A 47 1.07 9.07 4.92
CA THR A 47 0.30 10.23 4.44
C THR A 47 -0.12 10.08 2.99
N GLU A 48 -1.30 10.60 2.67
CA GLU A 48 -1.86 10.56 1.31
C GLU A 48 -1.08 11.47 0.38
N GLU A 49 -0.72 12.65 0.87
CA GLU A 49 0.01 13.69 0.14
C GLU A 49 1.37 13.16 -0.34
N TYR A 50 2.08 12.44 0.52
CA TYR A 50 3.36 11.85 0.14
C TYR A 50 3.19 10.75 -0.92
N ALA A 51 2.15 9.91 -0.80
CA ALA A 51 1.85 8.91 -1.82
C ALA A 51 1.48 9.56 -3.18
N ILE A 52 0.73 10.67 -3.17
CA ILE A 52 0.40 11.44 -4.37
C ILE A 52 1.65 11.98 -5.05
N LEU A 53 2.58 12.57 -4.27
CA LEU A 53 3.84 13.09 -4.81
C LEU A 53 4.61 12.00 -5.56
N ILE A 54 4.80 10.83 -4.95
CA ILE A 54 5.50 9.71 -5.58
C ILE A 54 4.76 9.22 -6.84
N ALA A 55 3.45 8.98 -6.72
CA ALA A 55 2.66 8.45 -7.83
C ALA A 55 2.64 9.39 -9.05
N ARG A 56 2.47 10.70 -8.81
CA ARG A 56 2.39 11.71 -9.88
C ARG A 56 3.75 12.01 -10.48
N ASP A 57 4.76 12.22 -9.65
CA ASP A 57 6.04 12.79 -10.11
C ASP A 57 7.03 11.69 -10.56
N TRP A 58 6.92 10.47 -10.02
CA TRP A 58 7.86 9.38 -10.33
C TRP A 58 7.20 8.24 -11.13
N ASN A 59 6.04 7.71 -10.69
CA ASN A 59 5.46 6.52 -11.35
C ASN A 59 4.95 6.83 -12.76
N VAL A 60 4.37 8.01 -13.00
CA VAL A 60 3.93 8.42 -14.35
C VAL A 60 5.10 8.45 -15.32
N ALA A 61 6.25 8.99 -14.91
CA ALA A 61 7.45 9.05 -15.73
C ALA A 61 8.02 7.65 -16.03
N ALA A 62 7.94 6.72 -15.08
CA ALA A 62 8.49 5.38 -15.22
C ALA A 62 7.59 4.41 -16.01
N SER A 63 6.28 4.51 -15.85
CA SER A 63 5.33 3.47 -16.29
C SER A 63 4.14 4.01 -17.09
N GLY A 64 4.11 5.31 -17.39
CA GLY A 64 3.01 5.97 -18.10
C GLY A 64 1.76 6.23 -17.26
N ALA A 65 1.63 5.59 -16.09
CA ALA A 65 0.60 5.87 -15.10
C ALA A 65 1.08 5.60 -13.68
N GLY A 66 0.47 6.30 -12.71
CA GLY A 66 0.69 6.12 -11.28
C GLY A 66 -0.63 6.11 -10.52
N TYR A 67 -0.69 5.32 -9.46
CA TYR A 67 -1.88 5.17 -8.64
C TYR A 67 -1.52 5.35 -7.17
N VAL A 68 -2.46 5.90 -6.40
CA VAL A 68 -2.36 5.91 -4.94
C VAL A 68 -3.42 4.97 -4.41
N THR A 69 -2.99 3.98 -3.63
CA THR A 69 -3.90 3.13 -2.88
C THR A 69 -3.97 3.55 -1.42
N ARG A 70 -5.11 3.26 -0.79
CA ARG A 70 -5.38 3.41 0.65
C ARG A 70 -5.86 2.08 1.19
N PHE A 71 -5.35 1.70 2.36
CA PHE A 71 -5.76 0.47 3.05
C PHE A 71 -5.55 0.62 4.57
N SER A 72 -6.17 -0.28 5.32
CA SER A 72 -6.13 -0.27 6.78
C SER A 72 -5.44 -1.54 7.26
N VAL A 73 -4.57 -1.41 8.26
CA VAL A 73 -3.86 -2.53 8.88
C VAL A 73 -4.04 -2.45 10.38
N GLU A 74 -4.10 -3.60 11.06
CA GLU A 74 -4.18 -3.64 12.52
C GLU A 74 -3.00 -2.90 13.18
N SER A 75 -3.31 -1.91 14.02
CA SER A 75 -2.29 -1.06 14.65
C SER A 75 -1.36 -1.84 15.59
N GLU A 76 -1.88 -2.89 16.23
CA GLU A 76 -1.10 -3.75 17.14
C GLU A 76 -0.02 -4.54 16.40
N PHE A 77 -0.33 -5.01 15.18
CA PHE A 77 0.66 -5.64 14.32
C PHE A 77 1.72 -4.64 13.84
N LEU A 78 1.28 -3.45 13.37
CA LEU A 78 2.19 -2.41 12.90
C LEU A 78 3.14 -1.87 13.97
N ALA A 79 2.77 -1.93 15.25
CA ALA A 79 3.61 -1.47 16.36
C ALA A 79 4.94 -2.24 16.48
N ARG A 80 5.08 -3.38 15.79
CA ARG A 80 6.34 -4.15 15.69
C ARG A 80 7.39 -3.46 14.83
N TYR A 81 6.98 -2.56 13.94
CA TYR A 81 7.86 -1.91 12.97
C TYR A 81 8.02 -0.42 13.33
N PRO A 82 9.27 0.08 13.45
CA PRO A 82 9.50 1.49 13.68
C PRO A 82 9.11 2.31 12.44
N VAL A 83 8.41 3.41 12.65
CA VAL A 83 8.18 4.42 11.60
C VAL A 83 9.51 5.07 11.25
N GLN A 84 9.84 5.07 9.97
CA GLN A 84 11.03 5.69 9.41
C GLN A 84 10.69 7.09 8.90
N GLN A 85 11.59 8.03 9.13
CA GLN A 85 11.52 9.36 8.57
C GLN A 85 12.66 9.54 7.55
N VAL A 86 12.38 9.30 6.26
CA VAL A 86 13.42 9.21 5.21
C VAL A 86 13.68 10.52 4.48
N GLY A 87 13.51 11.64 5.18
CA GLY A 87 13.75 12.98 4.65
C GLY A 87 13.07 14.06 5.48
N GLY A 88 12.42 15.03 4.82
CA GLY A 88 11.61 16.06 5.47
C GLY A 88 10.59 15.48 6.46
N ARG A 89 10.04 16.33 7.34
CA ARG A 89 9.15 15.91 8.45
C ARG A 89 7.91 15.13 8.04
N GLU A 90 7.49 15.24 6.79
CA GLU A 90 6.26 14.62 6.27
C GLU A 90 6.50 13.29 5.55
N ILE A 91 7.77 12.91 5.38
CA ILE A 91 8.17 11.67 4.70
C ILE A 91 8.25 10.57 5.76
N LEU A 92 7.10 10.00 6.08
CA LEU A 92 6.94 8.94 7.07
C LEU A 92 6.52 7.64 6.37
N GLU A 93 7.26 6.57 6.64
CA GLU A 93 7.00 5.25 6.06
C GLU A 93 7.31 4.11 7.04
N TYR A 94 6.71 2.95 6.81
CA TYR A 94 7.13 1.72 7.44
C TYR A 94 8.12 0.98 6.54
N TRP A 95 9.10 0.31 7.13
CA TRP A 95 9.94 -0.67 6.42
C TRP A 95 9.58 -2.06 6.91
N ILE A 96 8.76 -2.77 6.13
CA ILE A 96 8.35 -4.14 6.42
C ILE A 96 9.30 -5.06 5.65
N PRO A 97 9.98 -6.02 6.30
CA PRO A 97 10.81 -7.00 5.60
C PRO A 97 9.99 -7.74 4.53
N ALA A 98 10.60 -8.06 3.39
CA ALA A 98 9.93 -8.76 2.30
C ALA A 98 9.36 -10.12 2.76
N GLU A 99 10.06 -10.80 3.66
CA GLU A 99 9.65 -12.06 4.27
C GLU A 99 8.40 -11.94 5.17
N ASP A 100 8.16 -10.74 5.72
CA ASP A 100 7.02 -10.46 6.60
C ASP A 100 5.77 -10.04 5.80
N LEU A 101 5.90 -9.74 4.50
CA LEU A 101 4.79 -9.28 3.67
C LEU A 101 3.58 -10.24 3.64
N PRO A 102 3.76 -11.57 3.60
CA PRO A 102 2.63 -12.50 3.72
C PRO A 102 1.87 -12.36 5.04
N GLU A 103 2.57 -12.11 6.16
CA GLU A 103 1.94 -11.87 7.46
C GLU A 103 1.28 -10.48 7.48
N PHE A 104 1.95 -9.47 6.96
CA PHE A 104 1.38 -8.12 6.80
C PHE A 104 0.04 -8.15 6.06
N ASN A 105 -0.04 -8.90 4.95
CA ASN A 105 -1.27 -9.04 4.16
C ASN A 105 -2.43 -9.63 4.97
N ARG A 106 -2.16 -10.54 5.92
CA ARG A 106 -3.19 -11.12 6.80
C ARG A 106 -3.77 -10.11 7.79
N HIS A 107 -3.00 -9.08 8.11
CA HIS A 107 -3.42 -7.99 9.00
C HIS A 107 -4.06 -6.80 8.26
N ILE A 108 -4.20 -6.87 6.93
CA ILE A 108 -4.99 -5.90 6.17
C ILE A 108 -6.48 -6.10 6.50
N VAL A 109 -7.11 -5.03 6.97
CA VAL A 109 -8.53 -4.99 7.31
C VAL A 109 -9.32 -4.43 6.13
N GLY A 110 -10.20 -5.24 5.55
CA GLY A 110 -11.05 -4.85 4.44
C GLY A 110 -10.37 -5.07 3.09
N LYS A 111 -10.34 -4.03 2.25
CA LYS A 111 -9.78 -4.10 0.89
C LYS A 111 -8.89 -2.90 0.64
N ILE A 112 -7.88 -3.12 -0.19
CA ILE A 112 -7.07 -2.06 -0.80
C ILE A 112 -7.95 -1.27 -1.77
N ARG A 113 -7.85 0.06 -1.75
CA ARG A 113 -8.67 0.97 -2.57
C ARG A 113 -7.78 1.92 -3.32
N VAL A 114 -7.98 2.06 -4.63
CA VAL A 114 -7.43 3.19 -5.38
C VAL A 114 -8.17 4.45 -4.95
N VAL A 115 -7.42 5.48 -4.53
CA VAL A 115 -7.95 6.80 -4.14
C VAL A 115 -7.52 7.90 -5.10
N HIS A 116 -6.36 7.76 -5.75
CA HIS A 116 -5.92 8.64 -6.84
C HIS A 116 -5.34 7.84 -8.00
N ARG A 117 -5.37 8.47 -9.17
CA ARG A 117 -4.80 7.96 -10.41
C ARG A 117 -4.26 9.12 -11.25
N PHE A 118 -3.14 8.85 -11.92
CA PHE A 118 -2.42 9.79 -12.75
C PHE A 118 -2.03 9.07 -14.05
N PRO A 119 -2.49 9.52 -15.22
CA PRO A 119 -3.47 10.61 -15.42
C PRO A 119 -4.88 10.26 -14.86
N PRO A 120 -5.79 11.25 -14.72
CA PRO A 120 -7.12 11.05 -14.12
C PRO A 120 -8.05 10.07 -14.87
N ASP A 121 -7.71 9.68 -16.08
CA ASP A 121 -8.40 8.70 -16.94
C ASP A 121 -7.72 7.33 -16.95
N ALA A 122 -6.61 7.15 -16.21
CA ALA A 122 -5.93 5.88 -16.11
C ALA A 122 -6.88 4.76 -15.64
N VAL A 123 -6.77 3.60 -16.29
CA VAL A 123 -7.68 2.47 -16.09
C VAL A 123 -7.37 1.77 -14.78
N ILE A 124 -8.39 1.56 -13.95
CA ILE A 124 -8.27 0.73 -12.75
C ILE A 124 -8.62 -0.71 -13.17
N PRO A 125 -7.72 -1.69 -12.94
CA PRO A 125 -8.00 -3.08 -13.28
C PRO A 125 -9.22 -3.61 -12.52
N ALA A 126 -9.99 -4.50 -13.15
CA ALA A 126 -11.07 -5.20 -12.44
C ALA A 126 -10.48 -6.23 -11.49
N ALA A 127 -11.19 -6.53 -10.39
CA ALA A 127 -10.84 -7.71 -9.59
C ALA A 127 -11.02 -8.97 -10.44
N SER A 128 -10.09 -9.93 -10.33
CA SER A 128 -10.34 -11.26 -10.88
C SER A 128 -11.53 -11.91 -10.17
N GLU A 129 -12.40 -12.59 -10.92
CA GLU A 129 -13.56 -13.35 -10.42
C GLU A 129 -13.15 -14.55 -9.56
#